data_AF-A0A969VET5-F1
#
_entry.id   AF-A0A969VET5-F1
#
_cell.length_a   1.000
_cell.length_b   1.000
_cell.length_c   1.000
_cell.angle_alpha   90.00
_cell.angle_beta   90.00
_cell.angle_gamma   90.00
#
_symmetry.space_group_name_H-M   'P 1'
#
loop_
_entity.id
_entity.type
_entity.pdbx_description
1 polymer ?
#
loop_
_entity_poly.entity_id
_entity_poly.type
_entity_poly.pdbx_seq_one_letter_code
_entity_poly.pdbx_strand_id
1 'polypeptide(L)' 'MQNTLETFFPDAPDDKAMMTIEHLLTHASGLTEHSDGDLVPMTRDEAVSRIFALDLAFAPGTAMNIQMRAIRFWRSSSSR' A
#
# COMPACT_ATOMS: atom_id res chain seq x y z
N MET A 1 -0.54 13.63 17.12
CA MET A 1 -1.36 12.43 16.92
C MET A 1 -1.01 11.87 15.55
N GLN A 2 -0.63 10.60 15.44
CA GLN A 2 -0.45 9.96 14.13
C GLN A 2 -1.83 9.64 13.55
N ASN A 3 -2.06 10.05 12.30
CA ASN A 3 -3.31 9.76 11.58
C ASN A 3 -3.25 8.33 11.05
N THR A 4 -3.61 7.35 11.89
CA THR A 4 -3.62 5.91 11.56
C THR A 4 -4.88 5.52 10.79
N LEU A 5 -4.84 4.40 10.06
CA LEU A 5 -6.00 3.92 9.30
C LEU A 5 -7.14 3.51 10.22
N GLU A 6 -6.89 2.87 11.36
CA GLU A 6 -7.94 2.52 12.34
C GLU A 6 -8.77 3.74 12.80
N THR A 7 -8.19 4.94 12.79
CA THR A 7 -8.90 6.18 13.14
C THR A 7 -9.98 6.52 12.12
N PHE A 8 -9.80 6.16 10.84
CA PHE A 8 -10.72 6.47 9.74
C PHE A 8 -11.51 5.25 9.24
N PHE A 9 -10.98 4.05 9.49
CA PHE A 9 -11.51 2.75 9.11
C PHE A 9 -11.38 1.82 10.33
N PRO A 10 -12.37 1.84 11.25
CA PRO A 10 -12.33 1.03 12.47
C PRO A 10 -12.17 -0.48 12.20
N ASP A 11 -12.61 -0.94 11.03
CA ASP A 11 -12.52 -2.33 10.58
C ASP A 11 -11.27 -2.59 9.69
N ALA A 12 -10.25 -1.74 9.76
CA ALA A 12 -9.01 -1.95 9.04
C ALA A 12 -8.34 -3.26 9.52
N PRO A 13 -7.82 -4.11 8.60
CA PRO A 13 -7.09 -5.31 8.97
C PRO A 13 -5.87 -5.01 9.84
N ASP A 14 -5.50 -5.93 10.75
CA ASP A 14 -4.42 -5.75 11.73
C ASP A 14 -3.07 -5.34 11.11
N ASP A 15 -2.74 -5.87 9.92
CA ASP A 15 -1.50 -5.57 9.20
C ASP A 15 -1.47 -4.15 8.59
N LYS A 16 -2.62 -3.49 8.54
CA LYS A 16 -2.84 -2.16 7.95
C LYS A 16 -3.37 -1.14 8.96
N ALA A 17 -3.93 -1.56 10.10
CA ALA A 17 -4.56 -0.69 11.09
C ALA A 17 -3.64 0.46 11.56
N MET A 18 -2.37 0.14 11.79
CA MET A 18 -1.33 1.09 12.23
C MET A 18 -0.68 1.87 11.08
N MET A 19 -1.04 1.60 9.82
CA MET A 19 -0.57 2.39 8.68
C MET A 19 -1.06 3.83 8.84
N THR A 20 -0.21 4.81 8.52
CA THR A 20 -0.56 6.22 8.62
C THR A 20 -0.89 6.82 7.26
N ILE A 21 -1.61 7.95 7.25
CA ILE A 21 -1.78 8.78 6.04
C ILE A 21 -0.42 9.16 5.44
N GLU A 22 0.59 9.42 6.29
CA GLU A 22 1.95 9.73 5.83
C GLU A 22 2.55 8.57 5.03
N HIS A 23 2.38 7.31 5.47
CA HIS A 23 2.83 6.14 4.70
C HIS A 23 2.17 6.06 3.32
N LEU A 24 0.88 6.41 3.20
CA LEU A 24 0.19 6.44 1.92
C LEU A 24 0.73 7.55 1.01
N LEU A 25 0.90 8.76 1.54
CA LEU A 25 1.35 9.93 0.78
C LEU A 25 2.83 9.86 0.37
N THR A 26 3.65 9.13 1.11
CA THR A 26 5.09 8.98 0.86
C THR A 26 5.46 7.69 0.14
N HIS A 27 4.47 6.91 -0.29
CA HIS A 27 4.70 5.60 -0.91
C HIS A 27 5.48 4.64 0.01
N ALA A 28 5.24 4.70 1.32
CA ALA A 28 5.83 3.81 2.32
C ALA A 28 4.80 2.84 2.92
N SER A 29 3.62 2.70 2.31
CA SER A 29 2.54 1.84 2.82
C SER A 29 2.77 0.35 2.60
N GLY A 30 3.56 -0.01 1.59
CA GLY A 30 3.71 -1.40 1.16
C GLY A 30 2.53 -1.95 0.35
N LEU A 31 1.49 -1.14 0.10
CA LEU A 31 0.34 -1.54 -0.73
C LEU A 31 0.81 -1.81 -2.17
N THR A 32 0.35 -2.93 -2.72
CA THR A 32 0.56 -3.31 -4.10
C THR A 32 -0.48 -2.65 -5.01
N GLU A 33 -0.28 -2.70 -6.33
CA GLU A 33 -1.30 -2.23 -7.27
C GLU A 33 -2.46 -3.23 -7.34
N HIS A 34 -3.68 -2.70 -7.29
CA HIS A 34 -4.88 -3.45 -7.67
C HIS A 34 -5.15 -3.21 -9.15
N SER A 35 -5.25 -4.26 -9.98
CA SER A 35 -5.54 -4.11 -11.41
C SER A 35 -6.68 -5.01 -11.89
N ASP A 36 -7.92 -4.54 -11.72
CA ASP A 36 -9.07 -5.05 -12.47
C ASP A 36 -9.36 -4.22 -13.74
N GLY A 37 -8.56 -3.18 -13.99
CA GLY A 37 -8.68 -2.22 -15.09
C GLY A 37 -8.96 -0.79 -14.61
N ASP A 38 -8.44 0.20 -15.34
CA ASP A 38 -8.36 1.60 -14.88
C ASP A 38 -9.72 2.29 -14.61
N LEU A 39 -10.80 1.82 -15.24
CA LEU A 39 -12.11 2.48 -15.24
C LEU A 39 -13.24 1.52 -14.86
N VAL A 40 -12.94 0.47 -14.09
CA VAL A 40 -13.98 -0.41 -13.56
C VAL A 40 -14.84 0.38 -12.57
N PRO A 41 -16.16 0.54 -12.82
CA PRO A 41 -17.03 1.19 -11.86
C PRO A 41 -17.05 0.42 -10.55
N MET A 42 -16.82 1.11 -9.45
CA MET A 42 -16.90 0.54 -8.11
C MET A 42 -17.39 1.58 -7.12
N THR A 43 -18.11 1.13 -6.12
CA THR A 43 -18.46 1.92 -4.95
C THR A 43 -17.23 2.15 -4.08
N ARG A 44 -17.34 3.12 -3.16
CA ARG A 44 -16.30 3.38 -2.16
C ARG A 44 -15.99 2.15 -1.32
N ASP A 45 -17.02 1.45 -0.86
CA ASP A 45 -16.84 0.32 0.06
C ASP A 45 -16.23 -0.90 -0.66
N GLU A 46 -16.58 -1.11 -1.93
CA GLU A 46 -15.91 -2.10 -2.78
C GLU A 46 -14.43 -1.76 -2.96
N ALA A 47 -14.10 -0.49 -3.24
CA ALA A 47 -12.71 -0.06 -3.37
C ALA A 47 -11.92 -0.29 -2.07
N VAL A 48 -12.48 0.09 -0.92
CA VAL A 48 -11.86 -0.12 0.40
C VAL A 48 -11.65 -1.60 0.67
N SER A 49 -12.67 -2.43 0.44
CA SER A 49 -12.60 -3.88 0.63
C SER A 49 -11.50 -4.51 -0.23
N ARG A 50 -11.41 -4.11 -1.51
CA ARG A 50 -10.37 -4.62 -2.42
C ARG A 50 -8.97 -4.18 -2.00
N ILE A 51 -8.79 -2.91 -1.61
CA ILE A 51 -7.50 -2.40 -1.13
C ILE A 51 -7.06 -3.12 0.15
N PHE A 52 -7.98 -3.37 1.09
CA PHE A 52 -7.66 -4.10 2.32
C PHE A 52 -7.35 -5.58 2.11
N ALA A 53 -7.87 -6.17 1.03
CA ALA A 53 -7.54 -7.53 0.61
C ALA A 53 -6.16 -7.64 -0.07
N LEU A 54 -5.47 -6.53 -0.37
CA LEU A 54 -4.14 -6.58 -0.97
C LEU A 54 -3.10 -7.07 0.05
N ASP A 55 -2.25 -7.98 -0.41
CA ASP A 55 -1.03 -8.34 0.30
C ASP A 55 -0.06 -7.15 0.28
N LEU A 56 0.61 -6.95 1.42
CA LEU A 56 1.67 -5.96 1.54
C LEU A 56 2.98 -6.53 1.00
N ALA A 57 3.65 -5.78 0.14
CA ALA A 57 4.99 -6.13 -0.33
C ALA A 57 6.06 -6.02 0.77
N PHE A 58 5.81 -5.16 1.76
CA PHE A 58 6.63 -4.94 2.96
C PHE A 58 5.80 -4.23 4.04
N ALA A 59 6.24 -4.29 5.30
CA ALA A 59 5.52 -3.65 6.40
C ALA A 59 5.53 -2.10 6.26
N PRO A 60 4.46 -1.41 6.66
CA PRO A 60 4.38 0.05 6.52
C PRO A 60 5.54 0.78 7.19
N GLY A 61 6.15 1.73 6.49
CA GLY A 61 7.28 2.54 6.97
C GLY A 61 8.65 1.87 6.86
N THR A 62 8.74 0.61 6.42
CA THR A 62 10.03 -0.13 6.36
C THR A 62 10.77 0.02 5.03
N ALA A 63 10.06 0.38 3.95
CA ALA A 63 10.62 0.66 2.63
C ALA A 63 9.74 1.67 1.87
N MET A 64 10.15 2.06 0.65
CA MET A 64 9.38 2.95 -0.24
C MET A 64 9.15 2.31 -1.61
N ASN A 65 7.90 2.31 -2.09
CA ASN A 65 7.48 1.90 -3.43
C ASN A 65 7.09 3.10 -4.29
N ILE A 66 8.07 3.83 -4.83
CA ILE A 66 7.79 4.80 -5.89
C ILE A 66 7.00 4.10 -7.00
N GLN A 67 5.77 4.55 -7.28
CA GLN A 67 4.88 4.02 -8.35
C GLN A 67 5.39 4.42 -9.75
N MET A 68 6.68 4.23 -9.95
CA MET A 68 7.43 4.43 -11.17
C MET A 68 8.30 3.19 -11.32
N ARG A 69 7.93 2.31 -12.26
CA ARG A 69 8.67 1.08 -12.60
C ARG A 69 10.18 1.36 -12.66
N ALA A 70 10.97 0.44 -12.10
CA ALA A 70 12.44 0.42 -12.07
C ALA A 70 13.07 1.56 -11.25
N ILE A 71 13.80 1.30 -10.16
CA ILE A 71 15.28 1.25 -10.25
C ILE A 71 15.93 0.53 -9.06
N ARG A 72 15.22 0.18 -7.97
CA ARG A 72 15.92 -0.22 -6.72
C ARG A 72 16.21 -1.73 -6.56
N PHE A 73 15.59 -2.62 -7.34
CA PHE A 73 15.84 -4.07 -7.22
C PHE A 73 17.02 -4.60 -8.09
N TRP A 74 17.55 -3.81 -9.05
CA TRP A 74 18.56 -4.28 -10.01
C TRP A 74 20.04 -4.23 -9.53
N ARG A 75 20.35 -3.70 -8.33
CA ARG A 75 21.75 -3.56 -7.87
C ARG A 75 22.33 -4.74 -7.06
N SER A 76 21.59 -5.84 -6.88
CA SER A 76 22.11 -7.00 -6.10
C SER A 76 22.48 -8.24 -6.92
N SER A 77 22.17 -8.27 -8.22
CA SER A 77 22.41 -9.46 -9.06
C SER A 77 23.56 -9.35 -10.07
N SER A 78 24.33 -8.24 -10.05
CA SER A 78 25.48 -8.03 -10.96
C SER A 78 26.83 -8.20 -10.26
N SER A 79 26.94 -9.21 -9.39
CA SER A 79 28.24 -9.73 -8.93
C SER A 79 28.20 -11.25 -8.89
N ARG A 80 28.43 -11.85 -10.06
CA ARG A 80 29.24 -13.06 -10.24
C ARG A 80 29.58 -13.27 -11.70
#